data_AF-A0A642C775-F1
#
_entry.id   AF-A0A642C775-F1
#
_cell.length_a   1.000
_cell.length_b   1.000
_cell.length_c   1.000
_cell.angle_alpha   90.00
_cell.angle_beta   90.00
_cell.angle_gamma   90.00
#
_symmetry.space_group_name_H-M   'P 1'
#
loop_
_entity.id
_entity.type
_entity.pdbx_description
1 polymer ?
#
loop_
_entity_poly.entity_id
_entity_poly.type
_entity_poly.pdbx_seq_one_letter_code
_entity_poly.pdbx_strand_id
1 'polypeptide(L)'
;MDVLQKEIDEVYATHPTAHEALDNGIVEQHQQFVRSLTEVNGGCAVISDLSNRKSYVTVHPWANFLGLTPEEAALSVIDSMDEDCIYRRIHPEDLVEKRLMEYKFFQKTFSMSPGERLKYRGRCR
;
A
#
# COMPACT_ATOMS: atom_id res chain seq x y z
N MET A 1 -3.01 16.73 -10.76
CA MET A 1 -1.79 16.88 -9.93
C MET A 1 -2.03 15.99 -8.73
N ASP A 2 -1.19 14.99 -8.49
CA ASP A 2 -1.30 14.15 -7.29
C ASP A 2 -0.84 14.99 -6.09
N VAL A 3 -1.72 15.13 -5.09
CA VAL A 3 -1.51 16.05 -3.98
C VAL A 3 -0.55 15.39 -2.99
N LEU A 4 0.50 16.12 -2.57
CA LEU A 4 1.52 15.67 -1.61
C LEU A 4 2.45 14.53 -2.08
N GLN A 5 2.36 14.05 -3.32
CA GLN A 5 3.22 12.99 -3.83
C GLN A 5 4.71 13.34 -3.69
N LYS A 6 5.09 14.58 -4.05
CA LYS A 6 6.48 15.04 -3.98
C LYS A 6 7.01 15.02 -2.55
N GLU A 7 6.22 15.50 -1.60
CA GLU A 7 6.56 15.55 -0.18
C GLU A 7 6.68 14.14 0.42
N ILE A 8 5.84 13.20 -0.02
CA ILE A 8 5.94 11.79 0.35
C ILE A 8 7.22 11.17 -0.23
N ASP A 9 7.52 11.40 -1.50
CA ASP A 9 8.74 10.92 -2.16
C ASP A 9 10.01 11.46 -1.45
N GLU A 10 10.00 12.72 -1.02
CA GLU A 10 11.07 13.32 -0.23
C GLU A 10 11.26 12.62 1.12
N VAL A 11 10.17 12.28 1.82
CA VAL A 11 10.23 11.51 3.08
C VAL A 11 10.81 10.12 2.82
N TYR A 12 10.38 9.44 1.74
CA TYR A 12 10.94 8.15 1.35
C TYR A 12 12.43 8.21 1.04
N ALA A 13 12.89 9.24 0.34
CA ALA A 13 14.31 9.40 -0.02
C ALA A 13 15.23 9.53 1.21
N THR A 14 14.70 9.96 2.36
CA THR A 14 15.47 10.00 3.62
C THR A 14 15.69 8.62 4.26
N HIS A 15 14.96 7.59 3.80
CA HIS A 15 14.99 6.27 4.41
C HIS A 15 15.79 5.27 3.55
N PRO A 16 16.76 4.52 4.12
CA PRO A 16 17.64 3.61 3.36
C PRO A 16 16.95 2.34 2.83
N THR A 17 15.64 2.21 3.01
CA THR A 17 14.84 1.05 2.56
C THR A 17 14.87 0.83 1.05
N ALA A 18 15.23 1.85 0.26
CA ALA A 18 15.42 1.72 -1.19
C ALA A 18 16.53 0.72 -1.59
N HIS A 19 17.35 0.26 -0.64
CA HIS A 19 18.45 -0.68 -0.90
C HIS A 19 18.31 -2.03 -0.20
N GLU A 20 17.16 -2.29 0.45
CA GLU A 20 16.93 -3.54 1.17
C GLU A 20 16.26 -4.57 0.25
N ALA A 21 16.83 -5.77 0.13
CA ALA A 21 16.15 -6.87 -0.56
C ALA A 21 15.23 -7.59 0.45
N LEU A 22 13.93 -7.62 0.17
CA LEU A 22 12.99 -8.41 0.97
C LEU A 22 13.21 -9.91 0.70
N ASP A 23 13.05 -10.71 1.76
CA ASP A 23 13.05 -12.17 1.62
C ASP A 23 11.75 -12.62 0.94
N ASN A 24 11.87 -13.26 -0.22
CA ASN A 24 10.72 -13.72 -1.01
C ASN A 24 9.84 -14.72 -0.24
N GLY A 25 10.41 -15.57 0.62
CA GLY A 25 9.66 -16.51 1.44
C GLY A 25 8.80 -15.80 2.48
N ILE A 26 9.32 -14.73 3.09
CA ILE A 26 8.56 -13.88 4.03
C ILE A 26 7.44 -13.15 3.28
N VAL A 27 7.74 -12.60 2.10
CA VAL A 27 6.75 -11.90 1.27
C VAL A 27 5.62 -12.83 0.83
N GLU A 28 5.93 -14.06 0.38
CA GLU A 28 4.94 -15.09 0.05
C GLU A 28 4.08 -15.49 1.26
N GLN A 29 4.68 -15.65 2.43
CA GLN A 29 3.95 -15.95 3.67
C GLN A 29 2.93 -14.85 4.00
N HIS A 30 3.31 -13.58 3.91
CA HIS A 30 2.40 -12.47 4.17
C HIS A 30 1.31 -12.34 3.09
N GLN A 31 1.62 -12.62 1.82
CA GLN A 31 0.61 -12.69 0.77
C GLN A 31 -0.46 -13.76 1.05
N GLN A 32 -0.06 -14.95 1.53
CA GLN A 32 -1.00 -15.99 1.92
C GLN A 32 -1.90 -15.55 3.08
N PHE A 33 -1.33 -14.90 4.10
CA PHE A 33 -2.10 -14.39 5.24
C PHE A 33 -3.14 -13.35 4.81
N VAL A 34 -2.72 -12.38 4.00
CA VAL A 34 -3.60 -11.33 3.49
C VAL A 34 -4.69 -11.92 2.58
N ARG A 35 -4.38 -12.92 1.77
CA ARG A 35 -5.37 -13.62 0.94
C ARG A 35 -6.46 -14.26 1.79
N SER A 36 -6.10 -15.05 2.80
CA SER A 36 -7.09 -15.65 3.71
C SER A 36 -7.93 -14.59 4.42
N LEU A 37 -7.35 -13.45 4.80
CA LEU A 37 -8.10 -12.33 5.38
C LEU A 37 -9.16 -11.78 4.40
N THR A 38 -8.77 -11.54 3.15
CA THR A 38 -9.68 -11.00 2.11
C THR A 38 -10.77 -11.97 1.69
N GLU A 39 -10.48 -13.28 1.68
CA GLU A 39 -11.48 -14.33 1.42
C GLU A 39 -12.58 -14.35 2.49
N VAL A 40 -12.22 -14.07 3.75
CA VAL A 40 -13.18 -14.07 4.87
C VAL A 40 -13.97 -12.77 4.94
N ASN A 41 -13.32 -11.62 4.77
CA ASN A 41 -13.96 -10.32 4.99
C ASN A 41 -14.53 -9.66 3.72
N GLY A 42 -14.31 -10.26 2.54
CA GLY A 42 -14.76 -9.71 1.27
C GLY A 42 -14.01 -8.45 0.82
N GLY A 43 -12.84 -8.18 1.39
CA GLY A 43 -12.11 -6.93 1.26
C GLY A 43 -11.03 -6.91 0.17
N CYS A 44 -10.29 -5.80 0.17
CA CYS A 44 -9.08 -5.58 -0.61
C CYS A 44 -7.93 -5.31 0.35
N ALA A 45 -6.76 -5.89 0.08
CA ALA A 45 -5.58 -5.65 0.87
C ALA A 45 -4.33 -5.65 0.00
N VAL A 46 -3.36 -4.85 0.40
CA VAL A 46 -2.15 -4.60 -0.36
C VAL A 46 -0.93 -4.66 0.55
N ILE A 47 0.14 -5.25 0.04
CA ILE A 47 1.48 -5.22 0.64
C ILE A 47 2.36 -4.41 -0.30
N SER A 48 2.81 -3.24 0.12
CA SER A 48 3.70 -2.38 -0.66
C SER A 48 5.16 -2.70 -0.33
N ASP A 49 5.89 -3.18 -1.32
CA ASP A 49 7.35 -3.32 -1.30
C ASP A 49 7.98 -1.97 -1.67
N LEU A 50 8.39 -1.26 -0.62
CA LEU A 50 9.01 0.06 -0.70
C LEU A 50 10.42 0.02 -1.33
N SER A 51 11.09 -1.14 -1.36
CA SER A 51 12.44 -1.25 -1.91
C SER A 51 12.46 -1.55 -3.41
N ASN A 52 11.44 -2.27 -3.89
CA ASN A 52 11.34 -2.69 -5.29
C ASN A 52 10.22 -2.02 -6.08
N ARG A 53 9.56 -1.00 -5.50
CA ARG A 53 8.40 -0.29 -6.10
C ARG A 53 7.30 -1.22 -6.60
N LYS A 54 7.01 -2.28 -5.85
CA LYS A 54 5.98 -3.27 -6.16
C LYS A 54 4.89 -3.26 -5.12
N SER A 55 3.67 -3.58 -5.53
CA SER A 55 2.58 -3.82 -4.61
C SER A 55 1.95 -5.18 -4.90
N TYR A 56 1.82 -6.00 -3.86
CA TYR A 56 1.14 -7.29 -3.93
C TYR A 56 -0.30 -7.09 -3.49
N VAL A 57 -1.24 -7.27 -4.41
CA VAL A 57 -2.66 -6.99 -4.18
C VAL A 57 -3.42 -8.30 -4.06
N THR A 58 -4.34 -8.35 -3.10
CA THR A 58 -5.38 -9.38 -3.09
C THR A 58 -6.73 -8.71 -2.93
N VAL A 59 -7.64 -9.06 -3.83
CA VAL A 59 -9.00 -8.52 -3.85
C VAL A 59 -10.00 -9.67 -3.89
N HIS A 60 -11.03 -9.61 -3.06
CA HIS A 60 -12.15 -10.52 -3.14
C HIS A 60 -12.89 -10.37 -4.48
N PRO A 61 -13.56 -11.40 -5.05
CA PRO A 61 -14.30 -11.32 -6.32
C PRO A 61 -15.37 -10.20 -6.43
N TRP A 62 -15.75 -9.55 -5.33
CA TRP A 62 -16.59 -8.34 -5.34
C TRP A 62 -15.81 -7.07 -5.71
N ALA A 63 -14.52 -7.19 -6.06
CA ALA A 63 -13.64 -6.15 -6.59
C ALA A 63 -14.28 -5.28 -7.69
N ASN A 64 -15.16 -5.88 -8.50
CA ASN A 64 -15.89 -5.16 -9.55
C ASN A 64 -16.72 -3.99 -8.97
N PHE A 65 -17.16 -4.07 -7.72
CA PHE A 65 -17.84 -2.97 -7.02
C PHE A 65 -16.92 -1.77 -6.80
N LEU A 66 -15.62 -2.00 -6.63
CA LEU A 66 -14.60 -0.96 -6.56
C LEU A 66 -14.27 -0.37 -7.95
N GLY A 67 -14.89 -0.87 -9.02
CA GLY A 67 -14.66 -0.44 -10.39
C GLY A 67 -13.38 -1.02 -11.02
N LEU A 68 -12.78 -2.04 -10.41
CA LEU A 68 -11.66 -2.80 -11.00
C LEU A 68 -12.20 -3.70 -12.13
N THR A 69 -11.48 -3.77 -13.25
CA THR A 69 -11.83 -4.76 -14.29
C THR A 69 -11.44 -6.17 -13.82
N PRO A 70 -12.01 -7.23 -14.40
CA PRO A 70 -11.59 -8.61 -14.10
C PRO A 70 -10.08 -8.82 -14.30
N GLU A 71 -9.49 -8.18 -15.31
CA GLU A 71 -8.05 -8.24 -15.56
C GLU A 71 -7.25 -7.56 -14.44
N GLU A 72 -7.66 -6.38 -13.99
CA GLU A 72 -7.02 -5.67 -12.88
C GLU A 72 -7.21 -6.40 -11.55
N ALA A 73 -8.38 -6.97 -11.30
CA ALA A 73 -8.66 -7.76 -10.10
C ALA A 73 -7.89 -9.09 -10.08
N ALA A 74 -7.52 -9.61 -11.25
CA ALA A 74 -6.66 -10.79 -11.38
C ALA A 74 -5.16 -10.47 -11.20
N LEU A 75 -4.76 -9.19 -11.16
CA LEU A 75 -3.38 -8.80 -10.88
C LEU A 75 -3.06 -9.10 -9.42
N SER A 76 -2.13 -10.03 -9.20
CA SER A 76 -1.54 -10.26 -7.88
C SER A 76 -0.40 -9.29 -7.56
N VAL A 77 0.18 -8.65 -8.60
CA VAL A 77 1.33 -7.75 -8.48
C VAL A 77 1.14 -6.54 -9.38
N ILE A 78 1.44 -5.35 -8.85
CA ILE A 78 1.47 -4.08 -9.57
C ILE A 78 2.89 -3.54 -9.51
N ASP A 79 3.43 -3.09 -10.64
CA ASP A 79 4.73 -2.40 -10.72
C ASP A 79 4.59 -0.91 -10.33
N SER A 80 3.97 -0.66 -9.16
CA SER A 80 3.87 0.65 -8.52
C SER A 80 3.79 0.48 -7.00
N MET A 81 4.43 1.40 -6.27
CA MET A 81 4.31 1.52 -4.82
C MET A 81 2.99 2.17 -4.40
N ASP A 82 2.44 3.04 -5.25
CA ASP A 82 1.26 3.87 -4.97
C ASP A 82 -0.05 3.21 -5.44
N GLU A 83 -0.02 1.92 -5.78
CA GLU A 83 -1.24 1.15 -6.08
C GLU A 83 -2.14 1.87 -7.10
N ASP A 84 -1.54 2.41 -8.17
CA ASP A 84 -2.18 3.34 -9.11
C ASP A 84 -3.59 2.95 -9.54
N CYS A 85 -3.84 1.65 -9.73
CA CYS A 85 -5.17 1.17 -10.15
C CYS A 85 -6.24 1.42 -9.07
N ILE A 86 -5.89 1.41 -7.79
CA ILE A 86 -6.81 1.70 -6.68
C ILE A 86 -6.96 3.22 -6.52
N TYR A 87 -5.86 3.97 -6.52
CA TYR A 87 -5.88 5.41 -6.26
C TYR A 87 -6.69 6.21 -7.26
N ARG A 88 -6.64 5.82 -8.55
CA ARG A 88 -7.42 6.46 -9.63
C ARG A 88 -8.93 6.36 -9.43
N ARG A 89 -9.40 5.51 -8.52
CA ARG A 89 -10.82 5.25 -8.24
C ARG A 89 -11.30 5.92 -6.94
N ILE A 90 -10.39 6.48 -6.15
CA ILE A 90 -10.72 7.22 -4.94
C ILE A 90 -11.21 8.62 -5.33
N HIS A 91 -12.27 9.10 -4.68
CA HIS A 91 -12.76 10.46 -4.92
C HIS A 91 -11.66 11.48 -4.63
N PRO A 92 -11.48 12.56 -5.42
CA PRO A 92 -10.38 13.50 -5.23
C PRO A 92 -10.29 14.10 -3.82
N GLU A 93 -11.41 14.33 -3.15
CA GLU A 93 -11.42 14.83 -1.77
C GLU A 93 -10.89 13.80 -0.76
N ASP A 94 -11.30 12.54 -0.90
CA ASP A 94 -10.84 11.43 -0.05
C ASP A 94 -9.36 11.12 -0.31
N LEU A 95 -8.90 11.32 -1.55
CA LEU A 95 -7.51 11.13 -1.94
C LEU A 95 -6.60 12.13 -1.20
N VAL A 96 -7.03 13.38 -1.05
CA VAL A 96 -6.27 14.38 -0.28
C VAL A 96 -6.13 13.97 1.18
N GLU A 97 -7.22 13.49 1.80
CA GLU A 97 -7.18 13.00 3.18
C GLU A 97 -6.25 11.79 3.32
N LYS A 98 -6.34 10.82 2.40
CA LYS A 98 -5.46 9.65 2.35
C LYS A 98 -3.99 10.05 2.24
N ARG A 99 -3.62 10.90 1.27
CA ARG A 99 -2.24 11.36 1.06
C ARG A 99 -1.70 12.13 2.26
N LEU A 100 -2.51 12.97 2.89
CA LEU A 100 -2.11 13.69 4.10
C LEU A 100 -1.88 12.73 5.28
N MET A 101 -2.71 11.69 5.41
CA MET A 101 -2.54 10.63 6.41
C MET A 101 -1.23 9.87 6.18
N GLU A 102 -0.96 9.46 4.95
CA GLU A 102 0.29 8.78 4.56
C GLU A 102 1.52 9.61 4.85
N TYR A 103 1.53 10.87 4.41
CA TYR A 103 2.62 11.79 4.67
C TYR A 103 2.94 11.88 6.17
N LYS A 104 1.91 12.12 7.01
CA LYS A 104 2.09 12.19 8.47
C LYS A 104 2.53 10.84 9.07
N PHE A 105 2.01 9.73 8.54
CA PHE A 105 2.36 8.40 8.98
C PHE A 105 3.82 8.08 8.69
N PHE A 106 4.31 8.35 7.47
CA PHE A 106 5.70 8.11 7.09
C PHE A 106 6.66 9.05 7.82
N GLN A 107 6.34 10.35 7.92
CA GLN A 107 7.14 11.28 8.72
C GLN A 107 7.33 10.79 10.15
N LYS A 108 6.25 10.33 10.79
CA LYS A 108 6.30 9.82 12.15
C LYS A 108 7.07 8.51 12.24
N THR A 109 6.74 7.51 11.43
CA THR A 109 7.31 6.16 11.54
C THR A 109 8.78 6.13 11.13
N PHE A 110 9.20 6.88 10.11
CA PHE A 110 10.61 6.88 9.68
C PHE A 110 11.55 7.56 10.69
N SER A 111 11.02 8.43 11.56
CA SER A 111 11.77 8.98 12.69
C SER A 111 12.00 7.98 13.85
N MET A 112 11.37 6.80 13.80
CA MET A 112 11.42 5.78 14.85
C MET A 112 12.29 4.58 14.48
N SER A 113 12.69 3.77 15.46
CA SER A 113 13.37 2.50 15.23
C SER A 113 12.43 1.46 14.58
N PRO A 114 12.94 0.49 13.80
CA PRO A 114 12.10 -0.48 13.09
C PRO A 114 11.08 -1.21 13.98
N GLY A 115 11.47 -1.66 15.17
CA GLY A 115 10.57 -2.35 16.09
C GLY A 115 9.47 -1.46 16.69
N GLU A 116 9.71 -0.15 16.79
CA GLU A 116 8.71 0.79 17.28
C GLU A 116 7.67 1.12 16.19
N ARG A 117 8.07 1.15 14.91
CA ARG A 117 7.17 1.41 13.78
C ARG A 117 5.99 0.44 13.71
N LEU A 118 6.26 -0.83 14.02
CA LEU A 118 5.27 -1.91 13.97
C LEU A 118 4.11 -1.76 14.96
N LYS A 119 4.21 -0.82 15.92
CA LYS A 119 3.15 -0.53 16.91
C LYS A 119 2.11 0.48 16.43
N TYR A 120 2.30 1.08 15.25
CA TYR A 120 1.43 2.12 14.72
C TYR A 120 0.63 1.64 13.51
N ARG A 121 -0.60 2.14 13.38
CA ARG A 121 -1.48 1.89 12.23
C ARG A 121 -2.15 3.20 11.81
N GLY A 122 -2.08 3.54 10.53
CA GLY A 122 -2.88 4.60 9.92
C GLY A 122 -4.34 4.17 9.74
N ARG A 123 -5.29 5.09 9.90
CA ARG A 123 -6.72 4.83 9.64
C ARG A 123 -7.38 6.09 9.08
N CYS A 124 -7.90 6.00 7.86
CA CYS A 124 -8.82 6.99 7.31
C CYS A 124 -10.25 6.72 7.82
N ARG A 125 -11.10 7.76 7.82
CA ARG A 125 -12.51 7.64 8.26
C ARG A 125 -13.39 6.94 7.25
#